data_AF-A0A972CWE2-F1
#
_entry.id   AF-A0A972CWE2-F1
#
_cell.length_a   1.000
_cell.length_b   1.000
_cell.length_c   1.000
_cell.angle_alpha   90.00
_cell.angle_beta   90.00
_cell.angle_gamma   90.00
#
_symmetry.space_group_name_H-M   'P 1'
#
loop_
_entity.id
_entity.type
_entity.pdbx_description
1 polymer ?
#
loop_
_entity_poly.entity_id
_entity_poly.type
_entity_poly.pdbx_seq_one_letter_code
_entity_poly.pdbx_strand_id
1 'polypeptide(L)'
;MGVIEELKRGVDNGQVKWGRELKSEFYCTEFHTKKETVNAITFGDNLEYMKWLLEKGYGGKIDLIYIDPPFFTKSKYDATIKFTDDDGKKKSIKHLAYADVYDGELSVYAENITARLLAMKELLSDKGLIWVHLDWHSSHYVKVLLDEVFGSKRFENEVIWTYKSGGTGKRHFSRKHDTLLVYSKTKDYFFNVPKEKSYNRGLKPYRFKGVKEYRDEIGWYTMVNMKDVWYLDMVGRTSHERNGYATQKPESLLKRIIECSTKPGDLCADFFCGSGSLLAAADDLGRNFIGCDREKLAIATAKKRLDNRGAMYNYYSDNKGSYTLDSFKVGIKNTTKLEGESVLVTLCIEKFNPIINLNDIVKQDREFVDKIAKESPINLLDYIIIDDNYQAPRFIATEIINDMFSDIKVIVKGDLGLIGVDTFGNEYIDILYKEGFN
;
A
#
# COMPACT_ATOMS: atom_id res chain seq x y z
N MET A 1 -32.75 -4.16 -0.58
CA MET A 1 -32.61 -4.99 0.63
C MET A 1 -31.19 -4.78 1.15
N GLY A 2 -31.05 -4.42 2.43
CA GLY A 2 -29.75 -4.04 3.01
C GLY A 2 -28.94 -5.26 3.47
N VAL A 3 -27.63 -5.07 3.60
CA VAL A 3 -26.69 -6.12 4.05
C VAL A 3 -27.05 -6.63 5.45
N ILE A 4 -27.63 -5.81 6.34
CA ILE A 4 -28.17 -6.24 7.65
C ILE A 4 -29.30 -7.26 7.52
N GLU A 5 -30.20 -7.10 6.55
CA GLU A 5 -31.36 -7.99 6.38
C GLU A 5 -30.93 -9.34 5.79
N GLU A 6 -29.89 -9.31 4.96
CA GLU A 6 -29.20 -10.48 4.41
C GLU A 6 -28.24 -11.15 5.40
N LEU A 7 -27.59 -10.41 6.29
CA LEU A 7 -26.82 -10.95 7.42
C LEU A 7 -27.75 -11.68 8.39
N LYS A 8 -28.91 -11.08 8.73
CA LYS A 8 -29.95 -11.74 9.54
C LYS A 8 -30.49 -13.00 8.85
N ARG A 9 -30.77 -12.95 7.53
CA ARG A 9 -31.21 -14.13 6.76
C ARG A 9 -30.11 -15.17 6.52
N GLY A 10 -28.85 -14.74 6.45
CA GLY A 10 -27.67 -15.59 6.26
C GLY A 10 -27.40 -16.43 7.49
N VAL A 11 -27.57 -15.84 8.69
CA VAL A 11 -27.59 -16.58 9.96
C VAL A 11 -28.65 -17.69 9.96
N ASP A 12 -29.80 -17.47 9.30
CA ASP A 12 -30.90 -18.44 9.24
C ASP A 12 -30.79 -19.45 8.07
N ASN A 13 -30.11 -19.11 6.96
CA ASN A 13 -30.21 -19.88 5.68
C ASN A 13 -28.88 -20.06 4.91
N GLY A 14 -27.74 -19.65 5.47
CA GLY A 14 -26.41 -19.97 4.93
C GLY A 14 -26.01 -19.29 3.61
N GLN A 15 -26.64 -18.18 3.22
CA GLN A 15 -26.20 -17.35 2.08
C GLN A 15 -26.43 -15.86 2.36
N VAL A 16 -25.34 -15.11 2.61
CA VAL A 16 -25.34 -13.64 2.57
C VAL A 16 -25.07 -13.22 1.12
N LYS A 17 -25.99 -12.49 0.48
CA LYS A 17 -25.78 -11.85 -0.82
C LYS A 17 -25.56 -10.35 -0.61
N TRP A 18 -24.94 -9.74 -1.62
CA TRP A 18 -24.66 -8.31 -1.65
C TRP A 18 -24.92 -7.81 -3.08
N GLY A 19 -25.35 -6.55 -3.20
CA GLY A 19 -25.69 -5.95 -4.49
C GLY A 19 -24.46 -5.78 -5.39
N ARG A 20 -24.47 -6.43 -6.56
CA ARG A 20 -23.39 -6.40 -7.55
C ARG A 20 -23.44 -5.20 -8.50
N GLU A 21 -24.41 -4.30 -8.37
CA GLU A 21 -24.51 -3.13 -9.23
C GLU A 21 -23.25 -2.25 -9.05
N LEU A 22 -22.49 -2.10 -10.14
CA LEU A 22 -21.32 -1.25 -10.22
C LEU A 22 -21.77 0.21 -10.36
N LYS A 23 -21.25 1.08 -9.51
CA LYS A 23 -21.54 2.52 -9.54
C LYS A 23 -20.44 3.35 -10.17
N SER A 24 -19.21 2.83 -10.15
CA SER A 24 -18.02 3.52 -10.65
C SER A 24 -17.31 2.71 -11.72
N GLU A 25 -17.02 3.31 -12.86
CA GLU A 25 -16.09 2.74 -13.84
C GLU A 25 -14.67 3.22 -13.53
N PHE A 26 -13.70 2.30 -13.51
CA PHE A 26 -12.30 2.64 -13.31
C PHE A 26 -11.57 2.70 -14.66
N TYR A 27 -10.75 3.73 -14.82
CA TYR A 27 -9.98 3.96 -16.03
C TYR A 27 -8.50 3.82 -15.73
N CYS A 28 -7.78 3.09 -16.58
CA CYS A 28 -6.33 3.08 -16.56
C CYS A 28 -5.85 4.46 -17.02
N THR A 29 -5.09 5.18 -16.18
CA THR A 29 -4.57 6.49 -16.54
C THR A 29 -3.50 6.32 -17.59
N GLU A 30 -3.58 7.03 -18.72
CA GLU A 30 -2.58 6.89 -19.80
C GLU A 30 -1.18 7.29 -19.31
N PHE A 31 -1.12 8.14 -18.29
CA PHE A 31 0.06 8.48 -17.52
C PHE A 31 0.26 7.47 -16.38
N HIS A 32 1.48 6.95 -16.18
CA HIS A 32 1.78 5.82 -15.28
C HIS A 32 1.24 4.45 -15.73
N THR A 33 1.24 4.18 -17.03
CA THR A 33 0.78 2.90 -17.55
C THR A 33 1.88 2.12 -18.28
N LYS A 34 2.14 0.90 -17.79
CA LYS A 34 2.93 -0.12 -18.49
C LYS A 34 2.05 -1.34 -18.81
N LYS A 35 1.27 -1.27 -19.90
CA LYS A 35 0.24 -2.26 -20.35
C LYS A 35 0.61 -3.76 -20.29
N GLU A 36 1.87 -4.11 -20.20
CA GLU A 36 2.35 -5.49 -20.15
C GLU A 36 2.29 -6.11 -18.75
N THR A 37 2.11 -5.30 -17.70
CA THR A 37 2.01 -5.79 -16.32
C THR A 37 0.56 -5.99 -15.88
N VAL A 38 0.33 -7.00 -15.04
CA VAL A 38 -0.92 -7.17 -14.29
C VAL A 38 -0.92 -6.38 -12.98
N ASN A 39 0.23 -5.85 -12.58
CA ASN A 39 0.36 -5.08 -11.36
C ASN A 39 -0.47 -3.80 -11.44
N ALA A 40 -1.17 -3.46 -10.37
CA ALA A 40 -2.04 -2.31 -10.35
C ALA A 40 -1.98 -1.57 -9.01
N ILE A 41 -2.09 -0.24 -9.07
CA ILE A 41 -2.42 0.63 -7.95
C ILE A 41 -3.67 1.41 -8.33
N THR A 42 -4.62 1.50 -7.43
CA THR A 42 -5.91 2.15 -7.71
C THR A 42 -6.27 3.16 -6.64
N PHE A 43 -6.58 4.38 -7.06
CA PHE A 43 -7.23 5.38 -6.23
C PHE A 43 -8.75 5.27 -6.39
N GLY A 44 -9.48 5.03 -5.29
CA GLY A 44 -10.94 5.01 -5.31
C GLY A 44 -11.55 4.18 -4.19
N ASP A 45 -12.88 4.04 -4.19
CA ASP A 45 -13.55 3.15 -3.25
C ASP A 45 -13.23 1.68 -3.56
N ASN A 46 -12.69 0.99 -2.57
CA ASN A 46 -12.23 -0.38 -2.71
C ASN A 46 -13.37 -1.40 -2.98
N LEU A 47 -14.60 -1.15 -2.52
CA LEU A 47 -15.72 -2.04 -2.80
C LEU A 47 -16.12 -1.93 -4.28
N GLU A 48 -16.22 -0.71 -4.79
CA GLU A 48 -16.50 -0.47 -6.21
C GLU A 48 -15.36 -0.99 -7.11
N TYR A 49 -14.11 -0.83 -6.70
CA TYR A 49 -12.97 -1.39 -7.44
C TYR A 49 -13.00 -2.92 -7.49
N MET A 50 -13.31 -3.59 -6.37
CA MET A 50 -13.45 -5.06 -6.36
C MET A 50 -14.59 -5.55 -7.25
N LYS A 51 -15.73 -4.83 -7.30
CA LYS A 51 -16.81 -5.14 -8.26
C LYS A 51 -16.32 -5.01 -9.70
N TRP A 52 -15.63 -3.91 -10.00
CA TRP A 52 -15.07 -3.66 -11.33
C TRP A 52 -14.08 -4.77 -11.73
N LEU A 53 -13.20 -5.20 -10.83
CA LEU A 53 -12.29 -6.33 -11.06
C LEU A 53 -13.06 -7.63 -11.39
N LEU A 54 -14.15 -7.92 -10.67
CA LEU A 54 -14.99 -9.07 -10.97
C LEU A 54 -15.58 -8.99 -12.39
N GLU A 55 -16.05 -7.81 -12.81
CA GLU A 55 -16.54 -7.59 -14.19
C GLU A 55 -15.44 -7.71 -15.25
N LYS A 56 -14.20 -7.29 -14.94
CA LYS A 56 -13.03 -7.51 -15.80
C LYS A 56 -12.49 -8.95 -15.74
N GLY A 57 -13.19 -9.85 -15.05
CA GLY A 57 -12.87 -11.28 -15.04
C GLY A 57 -11.73 -11.66 -14.09
N TYR A 58 -11.51 -10.92 -12.99
CA TYR A 58 -10.56 -11.29 -11.93
C TYR A 58 -11.13 -12.25 -10.88
N GLY A 59 -12.40 -12.67 -11.01
CA GLY A 59 -12.97 -13.70 -10.16
C GLY A 59 -12.13 -14.99 -10.19
N GLY A 60 -11.76 -15.50 -9.01
CA GLY A 60 -10.95 -16.72 -8.92
C GLY A 60 -9.46 -16.57 -9.22
N LYS A 61 -8.90 -15.35 -9.31
CA LYS A 61 -7.52 -15.13 -9.78
C LYS A 61 -6.51 -14.68 -8.72
N ILE A 62 -6.95 -14.27 -7.53
CA ILE A 62 -6.05 -13.70 -6.51
C ILE A 62 -5.61 -14.79 -5.52
N ASP A 63 -4.31 -15.04 -5.40
CA ASP A 63 -3.77 -16.13 -4.57
C ASP A 63 -3.56 -15.72 -3.10
N LEU A 64 -3.36 -14.42 -2.86
CA LEU A 64 -3.28 -13.87 -1.51
C LEU A 64 -4.03 -12.54 -1.44
N ILE A 65 -4.94 -12.43 -0.49
CA ILE A 65 -5.48 -11.13 -0.06
C ILE A 65 -4.96 -10.86 1.35
N TYR A 66 -4.25 -9.75 1.55
CA TYR A 66 -3.96 -9.23 2.88
C TYR A 66 -4.72 -7.92 3.04
N ILE A 67 -5.39 -7.74 4.18
CA ILE A 67 -6.06 -6.48 4.50
C ILE A 67 -5.78 -6.04 5.93
N ASP A 68 -5.64 -4.73 6.08
CA ASP A 68 -5.54 -4.00 7.35
C ASP A 68 -6.69 -2.98 7.42
N PRO A 69 -7.94 -3.46 7.55
CA PRO A 69 -9.11 -2.59 7.53
C PRO A 69 -9.12 -1.67 8.76
N PRO A 70 -9.92 -0.58 8.75
CA PRO A 70 -10.10 0.26 9.93
C PRO A 70 -10.55 -0.55 11.16
N PHE A 71 -9.96 -0.26 12.31
CA PHE A 71 -10.13 -1.04 13.55
C PHE A 71 -11.34 -0.61 14.40
N PHE A 72 -12.21 0.27 13.89
CA PHE A 72 -13.36 0.81 14.62
C PHE A 72 -12.94 1.57 15.90
N THR A 73 -11.79 2.23 15.84
CA THR A 73 -11.17 2.95 16.98
C THR A 73 -11.77 4.32 17.24
N LYS A 74 -12.66 4.80 16.34
CA LYS A 74 -13.23 6.15 16.34
C LYS A 74 -12.18 7.27 16.34
N SER A 75 -10.98 6.98 15.81
CA SER A 75 -9.83 7.87 15.85
C SER A 75 -9.50 8.47 14.48
N LYS A 76 -8.92 9.66 14.48
CA LYS A 76 -8.32 10.25 13.27
C LYS A 76 -6.84 9.89 13.23
N TYR A 77 -6.37 9.44 12.07
CA TYR A 77 -4.98 9.10 11.85
C TYR A 77 -4.34 10.17 10.97
N ASP A 78 -3.19 10.67 11.41
CA ASP A 78 -2.44 11.71 10.72
C ASP A 78 -1.24 11.08 10.00
N ALA A 79 -0.93 11.50 8.78
CA ALA A 79 0.37 11.31 8.17
C ALA A 79 1.31 12.44 8.58
N THR A 80 2.60 12.15 8.66
CA THR A 80 3.62 13.17 8.93
C THR A 80 4.31 13.55 7.63
N ILE A 81 4.09 14.77 7.19
CA ILE A 81 4.78 15.35 6.03
C ILE A 81 5.97 16.15 6.54
N LYS A 82 7.14 15.95 5.93
CA LYS A 82 8.37 16.66 6.30
C LYS A 82 8.72 17.65 5.19
N PHE A 83 9.06 18.86 5.59
CA PHE A 83 9.56 19.91 4.70
C PHE A 83 10.95 20.32 5.11
N THR A 84 11.69 20.85 4.16
CA THR A 84 12.92 21.59 4.39
C THR A 84 12.65 23.02 3.92
N ASP A 85 12.89 24.01 4.77
CA ASP A 85 12.80 25.41 4.36
C ASP A 85 14.06 25.86 3.61
N ASP A 86 14.06 27.10 3.11
CA ASP A 86 15.19 27.67 2.35
C ASP A 86 16.49 27.78 3.16
N ASP A 87 16.39 27.78 4.50
CA ASP A 87 17.54 27.76 5.42
C ASP A 87 18.06 26.32 5.68
N GLY A 88 17.42 25.30 5.09
CA GLY A 88 17.75 23.89 5.34
C GLY A 88 17.14 23.32 6.63
N LYS A 89 16.26 24.04 7.33
CA LYS A 89 15.62 23.56 8.56
C LYS A 89 14.47 22.64 8.23
N LYS A 90 14.44 21.49 8.91
CA LYS A 90 13.39 20.49 8.74
C LYS A 90 12.21 20.78 9.65
N LYS A 91 11.01 20.91 9.09
CA LYS A 91 9.75 20.98 9.85
C LYS A 91 8.86 19.79 9.49
N SER A 92 8.14 19.26 10.47
CA SER A 92 7.15 18.21 10.26
C SER A 92 5.76 18.75 10.55
N ILE A 93 4.81 18.55 9.64
CA ILE A 93 3.39 18.85 9.88
C ILE A 93 2.60 17.55 9.93
N LYS A 94 1.40 17.65 10.50
CA LYS A 94 0.40 16.59 10.43
C LYS A 94 -0.61 16.89 9.33
N HIS A 95 -0.84 15.90 8.48
CA HIS A 95 -1.88 15.91 7.46
C HIS A 95 -2.86 14.79 7.78
N LEU A 96 -4.17 15.04 7.69
CA LEU A 96 -5.15 13.99 7.97
C LEU A 96 -4.97 12.87 6.92
N ALA A 97 -4.53 11.68 7.35
CA ALA A 97 -4.29 10.55 6.44
C ALA A 97 -5.57 9.78 6.15
N TYR A 98 -6.36 9.53 7.21
CA TYR A 98 -7.71 9.00 7.13
C TYR A 98 -8.41 9.22 8.48
N ALA A 99 -9.73 9.27 8.44
CA ALA A 99 -10.55 9.24 9.64
C ALA A 99 -11.12 7.82 9.80
N ASP A 100 -10.71 7.08 10.84
CA ASP A 100 -11.45 5.90 11.33
C ASP A 100 -12.67 6.36 12.16
N VAL A 101 -13.37 7.34 11.62
CA VAL A 101 -14.61 7.91 12.16
C VAL A 101 -15.71 7.39 11.26
N TYR A 102 -15.91 6.07 11.27
CA TYR A 102 -17.26 5.58 11.04
C TYR A 102 -18.08 6.11 12.21
N ASP A 103 -18.74 7.24 12.01
CA ASP A 103 -19.70 7.85 12.94
C ASP A 103 -20.97 6.98 13.10
N GLY A 104 -20.87 5.69 12.74
CA GLY A 104 -21.93 4.72 12.65
C GLY A 104 -21.89 3.73 13.81
N GLU A 105 -23.04 3.15 14.06
CA GLU A 105 -23.21 1.98 14.91
C GLU A 105 -22.36 0.80 14.39
N LEU A 106 -22.03 -0.14 15.27
CA LEU A 106 -21.32 -1.38 14.92
C LEU A 106 -21.97 -2.12 13.74
N SER A 107 -23.30 -1.99 13.58
CA SER A 107 -24.07 -2.52 12.47
C SER A 107 -23.57 -2.00 11.12
N VAL A 108 -23.33 -0.69 10.98
CA VAL A 108 -22.83 -0.06 9.74
C VAL A 108 -21.40 -0.50 9.43
N TYR A 109 -20.55 -0.62 10.45
CA TYR A 109 -19.20 -1.16 10.30
C TYR A 109 -19.24 -2.60 9.80
N ALA A 110 -20.07 -3.44 10.44
CA ALA A 110 -20.23 -4.84 10.07
C ALA A 110 -20.75 -5.00 8.64
N GLU A 111 -21.73 -4.21 8.21
CA GLU A 111 -22.21 -4.20 6.81
C GLU A 111 -21.08 -3.87 5.82
N ASN A 112 -20.31 -2.81 6.12
CA ASN A 112 -19.23 -2.34 5.26
C ASN A 112 -18.12 -3.38 5.09
N ILE A 113 -17.71 -4.03 6.17
CA ILE A 113 -16.70 -5.08 6.14
C ILE A 113 -17.25 -6.33 5.45
N THR A 114 -18.49 -6.75 5.77
CA THR A 114 -19.11 -7.95 5.17
C THR A 114 -19.18 -7.85 3.65
N ALA A 115 -19.65 -6.71 3.10
CA ALA A 115 -19.73 -6.53 1.65
C ALA A 115 -18.37 -6.69 0.96
N ARG A 116 -17.31 -6.18 1.59
CA ARG A 116 -15.93 -6.28 1.10
C ARG A 116 -15.40 -7.71 1.19
N LEU A 117 -15.64 -8.40 2.30
CA LEU A 117 -15.26 -9.81 2.47
C LEU A 117 -15.92 -10.72 1.44
N LEU A 118 -17.20 -10.47 1.10
CA LEU A 118 -17.90 -11.20 0.04
C LEU A 118 -17.23 -11.00 -1.33
N ALA A 119 -16.89 -9.76 -1.67
CA ALA A 119 -16.18 -9.45 -2.91
C ALA A 119 -14.79 -10.11 -2.96
N MET A 120 -14.03 -10.03 -1.86
CA MET A 120 -12.72 -10.66 -1.72
C MET A 120 -12.79 -12.19 -1.87
N LYS A 121 -13.81 -12.84 -1.29
CA LYS A 121 -14.03 -14.29 -1.45
C LYS A 121 -14.25 -14.69 -2.91
N GLU A 122 -14.97 -13.88 -3.67
CA GLU A 122 -15.17 -14.12 -5.11
C GLU A 122 -13.89 -13.92 -5.93
N LEU A 123 -13.07 -12.93 -5.57
CA LEU A 123 -11.80 -12.63 -6.24
C LEU A 123 -10.69 -13.65 -5.94
N LEU A 124 -10.69 -14.25 -4.74
CA LEU A 124 -9.70 -15.27 -4.36
C LEU A 124 -9.72 -16.47 -5.30
N SER A 125 -8.54 -16.99 -5.65
CA SER A 125 -8.38 -18.28 -6.29
C SER A 125 -8.81 -19.40 -5.35
N ASP A 126 -9.13 -20.57 -5.91
CA ASP A 126 -9.56 -21.71 -5.09
C ASP A 126 -8.47 -22.19 -4.12
N LYS A 127 -7.21 -21.85 -4.42
CA LYS A 127 -6.03 -22.10 -3.59
C LYS A 127 -5.62 -20.94 -2.70
N GLY A 128 -6.33 -19.81 -2.82
CA GLY A 128 -5.95 -18.56 -2.20
C GLY A 128 -6.31 -18.46 -0.72
N LEU A 129 -5.53 -17.63 -0.03
CA LEU A 129 -5.71 -17.31 1.39
C LEU A 129 -6.04 -15.83 1.57
N ILE A 130 -6.87 -15.53 2.56
CA ILE A 130 -7.05 -14.18 3.09
C ILE A 130 -6.45 -14.06 4.48
N TRP A 131 -5.67 -13.01 4.68
CA TRP A 131 -5.10 -12.59 5.96
C TRP A 131 -5.72 -11.27 6.38
N VAL A 132 -6.39 -11.26 7.54
CA VAL A 132 -7.07 -10.07 8.06
C VAL A 132 -6.37 -9.61 9.34
N HIS A 133 -5.78 -8.42 9.28
CA HIS A 133 -5.05 -7.79 10.39
C HIS A 133 -5.99 -6.97 11.24
N LEU A 134 -6.05 -7.24 12.55
CA LEU A 134 -6.99 -6.62 13.47
C LEU A 134 -6.36 -6.41 14.85
N ASP A 135 -6.91 -5.47 15.60
CA ASP A 135 -6.60 -5.30 17.02
C ASP A 135 -7.72 -5.84 17.93
N TRP A 136 -7.58 -5.59 19.23
CA TRP A 136 -8.54 -6.01 20.26
C TRP A 136 -9.93 -5.35 20.14
N HIS A 137 -10.10 -4.25 19.40
CA HIS A 137 -11.40 -3.60 19.23
C HIS A 137 -12.29 -4.36 18.23
N SER A 138 -11.68 -4.92 17.18
CA SER A 138 -12.40 -5.42 15.99
C SER A 138 -12.25 -6.92 15.74
N SER A 139 -11.19 -7.56 16.24
CA SER A 139 -10.86 -8.98 16.01
C SER A 139 -12.04 -9.94 16.16
N HIS A 140 -12.75 -9.88 17.28
CA HIS A 140 -13.87 -10.80 17.55
C HIS A 140 -15.07 -10.58 16.62
N TYR A 141 -15.40 -9.32 16.30
CA TYR A 141 -16.53 -9.01 15.41
C TYR A 141 -16.23 -9.46 13.99
N VAL A 142 -15.05 -9.14 13.47
CA VAL A 142 -14.66 -9.51 12.11
C VAL A 142 -14.45 -11.02 11.98
N LYS A 143 -14.00 -11.72 13.03
CA LYS A 143 -13.95 -13.19 13.05
C LYS A 143 -15.32 -13.83 12.80
N VAL A 144 -16.37 -13.32 13.46
CA VAL A 144 -17.74 -13.80 13.25
C VAL A 144 -18.18 -13.53 11.81
N LEU A 145 -17.90 -12.35 11.27
CA LEU A 145 -18.24 -12.03 9.87
C LEU A 145 -17.49 -12.93 8.87
N LEU A 146 -16.21 -13.23 9.13
CA LEU A 146 -15.43 -14.16 8.32
C LEU A 146 -16.00 -15.58 8.39
N ASP A 147 -16.46 -16.04 9.56
CA ASP A 147 -17.14 -17.33 9.70
C ASP A 147 -18.42 -17.41 8.87
N GLU A 148 -19.21 -16.34 8.81
CA GLU A 148 -20.41 -16.28 7.97
C GLU A 148 -20.07 -16.23 6.48
N VAL A 149 -19.05 -15.47 6.09
CA VAL A 149 -18.69 -15.28 4.68
C VAL A 149 -17.93 -16.48 4.11
N PHE A 150 -16.89 -16.96 4.79
CA PHE A 150 -16.03 -18.05 4.32
C PHE A 150 -16.51 -19.43 4.81
N GLY A 151 -17.26 -19.48 5.90
CA GLY A 151 -17.61 -20.70 6.61
C GLY A 151 -16.59 -20.99 7.72
N SER A 152 -17.05 -21.29 8.93
CA SER A 152 -16.18 -21.56 10.08
C SER A 152 -15.18 -22.71 9.88
N LYS A 153 -15.49 -23.67 9.01
CA LYS A 153 -14.56 -24.75 8.62
C LYS A 153 -13.38 -24.29 7.75
N ARG A 154 -13.41 -23.06 7.24
CA ARG A 154 -12.35 -22.44 6.43
C ARG A 154 -11.43 -21.55 7.24
N PHE A 155 -11.67 -21.42 8.54
CA PHE A 155 -10.72 -20.79 9.46
C PHE A 155 -9.50 -21.70 9.59
N GLU A 156 -8.34 -21.22 9.15
CA GLU A 156 -7.12 -22.03 9.11
C GLU A 156 -6.21 -21.74 10.30
N ASN A 157 -6.09 -20.48 10.71
CA ASN A 157 -5.24 -20.11 11.85
C ASN A 157 -5.56 -18.73 12.45
N GLU A 158 -5.22 -18.55 13.72
CA GLU A 158 -5.08 -17.25 14.39
C GLU A 158 -3.61 -17.03 14.73
N VAL A 159 -2.97 -16.08 14.06
CA VAL A 159 -1.57 -15.74 14.29
C VAL A 159 -1.49 -14.48 15.15
N ILE A 160 -0.79 -14.57 16.28
CA ILE A 160 -0.58 -13.45 17.20
C ILE A 160 0.74 -12.76 16.86
N TRP A 161 0.66 -11.54 16.34
CA TRP A 161 1.83 -10.74 16.05
C TRP A 161 2.18 -9.86 17.25
N THR A 162 3.26 -10.22 17.94
CA THR A 162 3.78 -9.52 19.13
C THR A 162 4.94 -8.58 18.81
N TYR A 163 5.02 -7.47 19.55
CA TYR A 163 6.04 -6.43 19.38
C TYR A 163 6.30 -5.67 20.69
N LYS A 164 7.44 -4.95 20.78
CA LYS A 164 7.79 -4.19 22.00
C LYS A 164 7.13 -2.82 22.10
N SER A 165 6.77 -2.19 20.98
CA SER A 165 6.18 -0.85 20.88
C SER A 165 4.80 -0.75 21.56
N GLY A 166 4.33 0.47 21.85
CA GLY A 166 3.03 0.75 22.50
C GLY A 166 3.12 1.21 23.96
N GLY A 167 2.08 1.88 24.45
CA GLY A 167 2.03 2.44 25.81
C GLY A 167 1.81 1.38 26.90
N THR A 168 2.07 1.76 28.15
CA THR A 168 1.78 0.94 29.34
C THR A 168 0.54 1.48 30.05
N GLY A 169 -0.44 0.62 30.30
CA GLY A 169 -1.63 0.97 31.08
C GLY A 169 -1.40 0.83 32.59
N LYS A 170 -2.04 1.67 33.40
CA LYS A 170 -2.09 1.49 34.87
C LYS A 170 -3.23 0.59 35.33
N ARG A 171 -4.23 0.34 34.46
CA ARG A 171 -5.49 -0.34 34.79
C ARG A 171 -5.74 -1.62 33.98
N HIS A 172 -4.84 -1.97 33.07
CA HIS A 172 -4.91 -3.16 32.22
C HIS A 172 -3.50 -3.52 31.76
N PHE A 173 -3.32 -4.76 31.32
CA PHE A 173 -2.06 -5.20 30.73
C PHE A 173 -1.75 -4.42 29.46
N SER A 174 -0.46 -4.17 29.22
CA SER A 174 -0.02 -3.49 28.01
C SER A 174 -0.42 -4.32 26.78
N ARG A 175 -1.12 -3.69 25.85
CA ARG A 175 -1.50 -4.32 24.58
C ARG A 175 -0.29 -4.29 23.65
N LYS A 176 0.27 -5.46 23.40
CA LYS A 176 1.58 -5.67 22.73
C LYS A 176 1.48 -6.67 21.58
N HIS A 177 0.27 -6.84 21.06
CA HIS A 177 0.03 -7.68 19.92
C HIS A 177 -1.17 -7.21 19.12
N ASP A 178 -1.13 -7.55 17.85
CA ASP A 178 -2.25 -7.55 16.93
C ASP A 178 -2.55 -9.00 16.52
N THR A 179 -3.77 -9.24 16.03
CA THR A 179 -4.26 -10.55 15.60
C THR A 179 -4.34 -10.61 14.08
N LEU A 180 -3.81 -11.68 13.50
CA LEU A 180 -3.91 -11.99 12.08
C LEU A 180 -4.80 -13.23 11.91
N LEU A 181 -5.99 -13.05 11.34
CA LEU A 181 -6.91 -14.14 11.05
C LEU A 181 -6.67 -14.68 9.65
N VAL A 182 -6.54 -16.00 9.51
CA VAL A 182 -6.25 -16.68 8.25
C VAL A 182 -7.42 -17.55 7.83
N TYR A 183 -7.93 -17.31 6.62
CA TYR A 183 -8.98 -18.13 6.01
C TYR A 183 -8.59 -18.60 4.62
N SER A 184 -9.03 -19.81 4.27
CA SER A 184 -8.93 -20.36 2.92
C SER A 184 -10.24 -20.17 2.16
N LYS A 185 -10.17 -20.01 0.84
CA LYS A 185 -11.40 -20.06 0.02
C LYS A 185 -11.98 -21.48 -0.02
N THR A 186 -11.12 -22.48 -0.18
CA THR A 186 -11.49 -23.91 -0.25
C THR A 186 -10.58 -24.75 0.64
N LYS A 187 -10.82 -26.06 0.71
CA LYS A 187 -9.94 -27.00 1.43
C LYS A 187 -8.61 -27.28 0.74
N ASP A 188 -8.50 -26.96 -0.54
CA ASP A 188 -7.27 -27.11 -1.31
C ASP A 188 -6.60 -25.74 -1.42
N TYR A 189 -5.74 -25.41 -0.47
CA TYR A 189 -4.99 -24.15 -0.45
C TYR A 189 -3.48 -24.40 -0.42
N PHE A 190 -2.72 -23.42 -0.92
CA PHE A 190 -1.27 -23.47 -0.82
C PHE A 190 -0.81 -22.87 0.52
N PHE A 191 0.02 -23.61 1.25
CA PHE A 191 0.68 -23.08 2.44
C PHE A 191 2.09 -23.66 2.62
N ASN A 192 3.09 -22.79 2.67
CA ASN A 192 4.47 -23.13 2.91
C ASN A 192 4.85 -22.78 4.35
N VAL A 193 4.84 -23.78 5.24
CA VAL A 193 5.14 -23.57 6.66
C VAL A 193 6.65 -23.30 6.85
N PRO A 194 7.06 -22.11 7.30
CA PRO A 194 8.47 -21.83 7.55
C PRO A 194 8.99 -22.68 8.71
N LYS A 195 10.30 -22.88 8.76
CA LYS A 195 10.97 -23.53 9.89
C LYS A 195 11.60 -22.49 10.81
N GLU A 196 11.55 -22.73 12.12
CA GLU A 196 12.21 -21.89 13.12
C GLU A 196 13.06 -22.73 14.07
N LYS A 197 14.02 -22.07 14.74
CA LYS A 197 14.78 -22.69 15.82
C LYS A 197 13.89 -22.84 17.05
N SER A 198 13.80 -24.04 17.58
CA SER A 198 13.26 -24.31 18.92
C SER A 198 14.37 -24.83 19.80
N TYR A 199 14.87 -23.99 20.71
CA TYR A 199 15.88 -24.38 21.68
C TYR A 199 15.36 -25.49 22.60
N ASN A 200 16.20 -26.50 22.76
CA ASN A 200 15.91 -27.63 23.62
C ASN A 200 15.88 -27.19 25.09
N ARG A 201 15.11 -27.91 25.89
CA ARG A 201 14.93 -27.64 27.31
C ARG A 201 16.28 -27.75 28.01
N GLY A 202 16.61 -26.70 28.76
CA GLY A 202 17.90 -26.59 29.45
C GLY A 202 19.10 -26.47 28.51
N LEU A 203 18.88 -26.16 27.22
CA LEU A 203 19.92 -25.97 26.21
C LEU A 203 20.80 -27.21 26.00
N LYS A 204 20.24 -28.40 26.25
CA LYS A 204 20.90 -29.72 26.16
C LYS A 204 20.33 -30.55 25.00
N PRO A 205 21.09 -31.51 24.45
CA PRO A 205 20.57 -32.40 23.41
C PRO A 205 19.53 -33.38 24.00
N TYR A 206 18.48 -33.66 23.24
CA TYR A 206 17.47 -34.66 23.58
C TYR A 206 17.82 -36.07 23.10
N ARG A 207 18.53 -36.18 21.96
CA ARG A 207 18.94 -37.43 21.31
C ARG A 207 17.78 -38.37 20.95
N PHE A 208 16.64 -37.82 20.53
CA PHE A 208 15.51 -38.61 20.06
C PHE A 208 15.82 -39.29 18.70
N LYS A 209 15.38 -40.55 18.55
CA LYS A 209 15.54 -41.28 17.29
C LYS A 209 14.78 -40.58 16.17
N GLY A 210 15.48 -40.27 15.08
CA GLY A 210 14.89 -39.63 13.89
C GLY A 210 14.77 -38.11 13.94
N VAL A 211 15.21 -37.46 15.04
CA VAL A 211 15.21 -36.00 15.15
C VAL A 211 16.63 -35.48 14.97
N LYS A 212 16.85 -34.61 13.98
CA LYS A 212 18.13 -33.94 13.78
C LYS A 212 18.22 -32.73 14.71
N GLU A 213 19.27 -32.70 15.52
CA GLU A 213 19.56 -31.62 16.46
C GLU A 213 20.76 -30.80 15.99
N TYR A 214 20.76 -29.53 16.35
CA TYR A 214 21.77 -28.55 16.00
C TYR A 214 22.25 -27.86 17.27
N ARG A 215 23.38 -27.15 17.18
CA ARG A 215 23.92 -26.36 18.29
C ARG A 215 24.50 -25.05 17.76
N ASP A 216 24.25 -23.98 18.48
CA ASP A 216 24.91 -22.68 18.30
C ASP A 216 25.41 -22.14 19.65
N GLU A 217 25.73 -20.85 19.69
CA GLU A 217 26.23 -20.12 20.86
C GLU A 217 25.24 -20.07 22.03
N ILE A 218 23.92 -20.13 21.75
CA ILE A 218 22.88 -20.16 22.78
C ILE A 218 22.75 -21.58 23.32
N GLY A 219 22.75 -22.59 22.45
CA GLY A 219 22.74 -23.99 22.88
C GLY A 219 22.17 -24.94 21.86
N TRP A 220 21.70 -26.09 22.34
CA TRP A 220 21.09 -27.11 21.50
C TRP A 220 19.67 -26.75 21.07
N TYR A 221 19.34 -26.96 19.80
CA TYR A 221 18.02 -26.69 19.24
C TYR A 221 17.63 -27.70 18.14
N THR A 222 16.34 -27.70 17.81
CA THR A 222 15.79 -28.41 16.66
C THR A 222 15.11 -27.42 15.71
N MET A 223 15.01 -27.78 14.43
CA MET A 223 14.21 -27.01 13.47
C MET A 223 12.78 -27.53 13.50
N VAL A 224 11.84 -26.69 13.93
CA VAL A 224 10.41 -27.02 14.02
C VAL A 224 9.61 -26.17 13.03
N ASN A 225 8.34 -26.54 12.80
CA ASN A 225 7.42 -25.64 12.11
C ASN A 225 7.28 -24.35 12.94
N MET A 226 7.28 -23.22 12.25
CA MET A 226 7.08 -21.90 12.85
C MET A 226 5.76 -21.88 13.63
N LYS A 227 5.81 -21.33 14.84
CA LYS A 227 4.63 -21.15 15.68
C LYS A 227 3.76 -20.01 15.16
N ASP A 228 2.52 -19.97 15.63
CA ASP A 228 1.53 -18.93 15.36
C ASP A 228 1.71 -17.66 16.21
N VAL A 229 2.66 -17.63 17.15
CA VAL A 229 3.05 -16.42 17.88
C VAL A 229 4.32 -15.85 17.27
N TRP A 230 4.21 -14.73 16.57
CA TRP A 230 5.32 -14.10 15.85
C TRP A 230 5.84 -12.90 16.62
N TYR A 231 7.16 -12.83 16.79
CA TYR A 231 7.83 -11.62 17.27
C TYR A 231 8.47 -10.89 16.09
N LEU A 232 7.96 -9.70 15.76
CA LEU A 232 8.50 -8.78 14.76
C LEU A 232 8.23 -7.35 15.24
N ASP A 233 9.22 -6.48 15.27
CA ASP A 233 8.99 -5.11 15.73
C ASP A 233 8.25 -4.28 14.67
N MET A 234 7.42 -3.33 15.12
CA MET A 234 6.78 -2.34 14.26
C MET A 234 7.82 -1.43 13.58
N VAL A 235 7.42 -0.74 12.51
CA VAL A 235 8.29 0.20 11.80
C VAL A 235 8.73 1.33 12.74
N GLY A 236 9.98 1.26 13.20
CA GLY A 236 10.57 2.22 14.11
C GLY A 236 10.70 3.62 13.50
N ARG A 237 10.92 4.63 14.35
CA ARG A 237 11.12 6.03 13.92
C ARG A 237 12.38 6.23 13.06
N THR A 238 13.38 5.38 13.27
CA THR A 238 14.68 5.39 12.59
C THR A 238 14.80 4.27 11.57
N SER A 239 13.72 3.54 11.26
CA SER A 239 13.79 2.45 10.28
C SER A 239 14.00 3.00 8.88
N HIS A 240 14.88 2.36 8.10
CA HIS A 240 15.15 2.74 6.71
C HIS A 240 13.92 2.56 5.79
N GLU A 241 13.02 1.61 6.11
CA GLU A 241 11.78 1.40 5.34
C GLU A 241 10.70 2.47 5.62
N ARG A 242 10.90 3.34 6.62
CA ARG A 242 9.89 4.29 7.08
C ARG A 242 9.65 5.38 6.03
N ASN A 243 8.42 5.49 5.54
CA ASN A 243 8.05 6.51 4.54
C ASN A 243 7.22 7.69 5.09
N GLY A 244 6.94 7.72 6.40
CA GLY A 244 6.20 8.81 7.04
C GLY A 244 4.70 8.59 7.16
N TYR A 245 4.16 7.54 6.54
CA TYR A 245 2.78 7.11 6.72
C TYR A 245 2.60 6.44 8.10
N ALA A 246 1.60 6.87 8.88
CA ALA A 246 1.55 6.54 10.32
C ALA A 246 1.27 5.07 10.62
N THR A 247 0.50 4.38 9.78
CA THR A 247 0.08 2.99 9.99
C THR A 247 0.83 1.99 9.10
N GLN A 248 1.99 2.39 8.58
CA GLN A 248 2.85 1.52 7.78
C GLN A 248 3.14 0.20 8.51
N LYS A 249 2.83 -0.92 7.85
CA LYS A 249 3.19 -2.26 8.31
C LYS A 249 4.61 -2.64 7.89
N PRO A 250 5.38 -3.36 8.73
CA PRO A 250 6.74 -3.78 8.40
C PRO A 250 6.76 -4.71 7.20
N GLU A 251 7.71 -4.49 6.27
CA GLU A 251 7.86 -5.38 5.12
C GLU A 251 8.24 -6.80 5.52
N SER A 252 8.99 -6.97 6.62
CA SER A 252 9.36 -8.30 7.13
C SER A 252 8.14 -9.16 7.53
N LEU A 253 7.09 -8.52 8.05
CA LEU A 253 5.82 -9.19 8.35
C LEU A 253 5.13 -9.64 7.06
N LEU A 254 5.03 -8.74 6.08
CA LEU A 254 4.30 -9.03 4.85
C LEU A 254 5.05 -10.01 3.94
N LYS A 255 6.39 -9.93 3.88
CA LYS A 255 7.22 -10.93 3.19
C LYS A 255 6.97 -12.32 3.75
N ARG A 256 6.93 -12.47 5.09
CA ARG A 256 6.59 -13.75 5.72
C ARG A 256 5.21 -14.26 5.30
N ILE A 257 4.19 -13.40 5.33
CA ILE A 257 2.82 -13.76 4.91
C ILE A 257 2.79 -14.21 3.45
N ILE A 258 3.44 -13.46 2.55
CA ILE A 258 3.52 -13.74 1.11
C ILE A 258 4.23 -15.08 0.86
N GLU A 259 5.38 -15.32 1.46
CA GLU A 259 6.15 -16.57 1.28
C GLU A 259 5.43 -17.80 1.84
N CYS A 260 4.59 -17.63 2.87
CA CYS A 260 3.76 -18.71 3.39
C CYS A 260 2.58 -19.02 2.46
N SER A 261 2.04 -18.02 1.76
CA SER A 261 0.74 -18.13 1.09
C SER A 261 0.84 -18.18 -0.44
N THR A 262 2.01 -17.95 -1.03
CA THR A 262 2.19 -17.80 -2.49
C THR A 262 3.53 -18.31 -3.00
N LYS A 263 3.60 -18.55 -4.31
CA LYS A 263 4.80 -18.82 -5.10
C LYS A 263 5.19 -17.60 -5.94
N PRO A 264 6.44 -17.52 -6.43
CA PRO A 264 6.80 -16.50 -7.42
C PRO A 264 5.85 -16.52 -8.62
N GLY A 265 5.43 -15.34 -9.08
CA GLY A 265 4.46 -15.15 -10.17
C GLY A 265 2.99 -15.11 -9.73
N ASP A 266 2.64 -15.59 -8.53
CA ASP A 266 1.27 -15.54 -8.00
C ASP A 266 0.80 -14.09 -7.77
N LEU A 267 -0.51 -13.90 -7.73
CA LEU A 267 -1.13 -12.58 -7.60
C LEU A 267 -1.54 -12.28 -6.15
N CYS A 268 -0.94 -11.25 -5.56
CA CYS A 268 -1.27 -10.73 -4.25
C CYS A 268 -2.19 -9.50 -4.36
N ALA A 269 -3.06 -9.24 -3.40
CA ALA A 269 -3.85 -8.02 -3.36
C ALA A 269 -4.00 -7.44 -1.95
N ASP A 270 -4.05 -6.10 -1.90
CA ASP A 270 -4.38 -5.32 -0.72
C ASP A 270 -5.38 -4.23 -1.09
N PHE A 271 -6.62 -4.39 -0.64
CA PHE A 271 -7.70 -3.43 -0.90
C PHE A 271 -7.80 -2.35 0.19
N PHE A 272 -6.85 -2.34 1.13
CA PHE A 272 -6.62 -1.30 2.12
C PHE A 272 -5.12 -0.97 2.11
N CYS A 273 -4.55 -0.77 0.91
CA CYS A 273 -3.10 -0.88 0.74
C CYS A 273 -2.31 0.17 1.50
N GLY A 274 -2.94 1.29 1.88
CA GLY A 274 -2.30 2.37 2.59
C GLY A 274 -1.05 2.81 1.83
N SER A 275 0.06 2.84 2.55
CA SER A 275 1.38 3.18 1.98
C SER A 275 2.00 2.11 1.05
N GLY A 276 1.31 1.00 0.77
CA GLY A 276 1.72 -0.03 -0.20
C GLY A 276 2.74 -1.05 0.32
N SER A 277 2.69 -1.42 1.61
CA SER A 277 3.70 -2.35 2.18
C SER A 277 3.59 -3.74 1.57
N LEU A 278 2.36 -4.24 1.32
CA LEU A 278 2.17 -5.55 0.69
C LEU A 278 2.71 -5.52 -0.75
N LEU A 279 2.38 -4.47 -1.49
CA LEU A 279 2.72 -4.31 -2.90
C LEU A 279 4.24 -4.35 -3.09
N ALA A 280 4.97 -3.58 -2.27
CA ALA A 280 6.42 -3.54 -2.31
C ALA A 280 7.06 -4.88 -1.89
N ALA A 281 6.52 -5.54 -0.86
CA ALA A 281 6.99 -6.85 -0.45
C ALA A 281 6.71 -7.94 -1.50
N ALA A 282 5.58 -7.87 -2.21
CA ALA A 282 5.22 -8.80 -3.28
C ALA A 282 6.16 -8.63 -4.49
N ASP A 283 6.39 -7.39 -4.92
CA ASP A 283 7.29 -7.06 -6.02
C ASP A 283 8.73 -7.52 -5.74
N ASP A 284 9.27 -7.22 -4.55
CA ASP A 284 10.60 -7.69 -4.11
C ASP A 284 10.75 -9.22 -4.14
N LEU A 285 9.65 -9.93 -3.88
CA LEU A 285 9.59 -11.39 -3.86
C LEU A 285 9.26 -11.97 -5.25
N GLY A 286 9.11 -11.16 -6.29
CA GLY A 286 8.76 -11.61 -7.65
C GLY A 286 7.32 -12.14 -7.75
N ARG A 287 6.39 -11.54 -7.00
CA ARG A 287 4.93 -11.77 -7.11
C ARG A 287 4.29 -10.56 -7.80
N ASN A 288 3.12 -10.80 -8.40
CA ASN A 288 2.30 -9.72 -8.91
C ASN A 288 1.44 -9.10 -7.79
N PHE A 289 1.01 -7.86 -7.95
CA PHE A 289 0.24 -7.15 -6.92
C PHE A 289 -0.93 -6.31 -7.46
N ILE A 290 -2.01 -6.23 -6.69
CA ILE A 290 -3.10 -5.25 -6.88
C ILE A 290 -3.30 -4.48 -5.59
N GLY A 291 -3.18 -3.16 -5.64
CA GLY A 291 -3.43 -2.25 -4.52
C GLY A 291 -4.62 -1.35 -4.77
N CYS A 292 -5.43 -1.11 -3.75
CA CYS A 292 -6.45 -0.06 -3.77
C CYS A 292 -6.53 0.67 -2.43
N ASP A 293 -6.65 1.99 -2.50
CA ASP A 293 -6.93 2.85 -1.36
C ASP A 293 -7.75 4.07 -1.80
N ARG A 294 -8.57 4.59 -0.89
CA ARG A 294 -9.39 5.79 -1.11
C ARG A 294 -8.62 7.07 -0.79
N GLU A 295 -7.53 6.96 -0.04
CA GLU A 295 -6.80 8.13 0.45
C GLU A 295 -5.69 8.52 -0.51
N LYS A 296 -5.73 9.78 -0.96
CA LYS A 296 -4.79 10.28 -1.97
C LYS A 296 -3.34 10.18 -1.50
N LEU A 297 -3.09 10.54 -0.24
CA LEU A 297 -1.75 10.48 0.34
C LEU A 297 -1.25 9.04 0.51
N ALA A 298 -2.15 8.08 0.76
CA ALA A 298 -1.80 6.66 0.81
C ALA A 298 -1.29 6.20 -0.56
N ILE A 299 -2.07 6.45 -1.62
CA ILE A 299 -1.71 6.13 -3.00
C ILE A 299 -0.43 6.83 -3.43
N ALA A 300 -0.27 8.12 -3.16
CA ALA A 300 0.95 8.85 -3.49
C ALA A 300 2.19 8.27 -2.78
N THR A 301 2.04 7.88 -1.52
CA THR A 301 3.12 7.22 -0.76
C THR A 301 3.45 5.85 -1.34
N ALA A 302 2.44 5.06 -1.71
CA ALA A 302 2.61 3.74 -2.33
C ALA A 302 3.29 3.83 -3.70
N LYS A 303 2.85 4.78 -4.54
CA LYS A 303 3.47 5.09 -5.84
C LYS A 303 4.93 5.47 -5.66
N LYS A 304 5.25 6.47 -4.83
CA LYS A 304 6.64 6.87 -4.55
C LYS A 304 7.51 5.70 -4.11
N ARG A 305 6.99 4.83 -3.23
CA ARG A 305 7.70 3.63 -2.77
C ARG A 305 8.01 2.66 -3.91
N LEU A 306 7.03 2.38 -4.77
CA LEU A 306 7.15 1.42 -5.87
C LEU A 306 7.99 1.99 -7.02
N ASP A 307 7.77 3.26 -7.35
CA ASP A 307 8.54 3.99 -8.35
C ASP A 307 10.03 3.98 -7.98
N ASN A 308 10.38 4.30 -6.72
CA ASN A 308 11.78 4.26 -6.25
C ASN A 308 12.43 2.87 -6.27
N ARG A 309 11.64 1.79 -6.46
CA ARG A 309 12.12 0.42 -6.66
C ARG A 309 12.18 0.02 -8.13
N GLY A 310 11.70 0.87 -9.03
CA GLY A 310 11.53 0.55 -10.44
C GLY A 310 10.40 -0.44 -10.71
N ALA A 311 9.46 -0.61 -9.77
CA ALA A 311 8.35 -1.54 -9.92
C ALA A 311 7.45 -1.11 -11.08
N MET A 312 6.99 -2.07 -11.86
CA MET A 312 6.09 -1.82 -12.99
C MET A 312 4.65 -2.06 -12.57
N TYR A 313 3.78 -1.07 -12.74
CA TYR A 313 2.35 -1.16 -12.46
C TYR A 313 1.51 -0.28 -13.40
N ASN A 314 0.21 -0.56 -13.44
CA ASN A 314 -0.81 0.29 -14.04
C ASN A 314 -1.48 1.11 -12.94
N TYR A 315 -1.78 2.39 -13.21
CA TYR A 315 -2.53 3.23 -12.29
C TYR A 315 -3.99 3.36 -12.73
N TYR A 316 -4.93 3.10 -11.82
CA TYR A 316 -6.37 3.23 -12.05
C TYR A 316 -7.00 4.27 -11.13
N SER A 317 -8.05 4.92 -11.64
CA SER A 317 -8.87 5.85 -10.86
C SER A 317 -10.31 5.85 -11.38
N ASP A 318 -11.28 6.07 -10.50
CA ASP A 318 -12.70 6.26 -10.84
C ASP A 318 -13.00 7.66 -11.41
N ASN A 319 -12.05 8.57 -11.24
CA ASN A 319 -12.03 9.86 -11.91
C ASN A 319 -10.97 9.84 -13.01
N LYS A 320 -11.34 10.28 -14.21
CA LYS A 320 -10.36 10.65 -15.24
C LYS A 320 -9.58 11.83 -14.67
N GLY A 321 -8.41 11.56 -14.10
CA GLY A 321 -7.62 12.58 -13.40
C GLY A 321 -7.51 13.86 -14.22
N SER A 322 -7.69 15.01 -13.58
CA SER A 322 -7.35 16.29 -14.18
C SER A 322 -5.92 16.63 -13.79
N TYR A 323 -4.97 16.50 -14.71
CA TYR A 323 -3.68 17.13 -14.52
C TYR A 323 -3.89 18.64 -14.51
N THR A 324 -3.26 19.31 -13.54
CA THR A 324 -3.29 20.76 -13.52
C THR A 324 -2.27 21.26 -14.52
N LEU A 325 -2.73 21.47 -15.75
CA LEU A 325 -1.92 22.11 -16.79
C LEU A 325 -1.50 23.51 -16.33
N ASP A 326 -0.31 23.95 -16.75
CA ASP A 326 0.30 25.24 -16.42
C ASP A 326 0.71 25.48 -14.96
N SER A 327 0.49 24.54 -14.03
CA SER A 327 0.96 24.65 -12.64
C SER A 327 2.39 24.18 -12.44
N PHE A 328 2.97 23.46 -13.40
CA PHE A 328 4.36 23.01 -13.36
C PHE A 328 4.96 23.23 -14.75
N LYS A 329 6.11 23.91 -14.79
CA LYS A 329 6.83 24.17 -16.04
C LYS A 329 8.32 24.00 -15.84
N VAL A 330 8.93 23.28 -16.77
CA VAL A 330 10.35 22.93 -16.78
C VAL A 330 10.99 23.60 -17.99
N GLY A 331 12.06 24.34 -17.75
CA GLY A 331 12.88 24.98 -18.77
C GLY A 331 14.14 24.18 -19.07
N ILE A 332 14.69 24.40 -20.27
CA ILE A 332 15.96 23.84 -20.71
C ILE A 332 17.05 24.88 -20.46
N LYS A 333 18.02 24.56 -19.58
CA LYS A 333 19.19 25.41 -19.33
C LYS A 333 20.26 25.24 -20.40
N ASN A 334 20.55 24.00 -20.77
CA ASN A 334 21.51 23.68 -21.82
C ASN A 334 21.21 22.29 -22.41
N THR A 335 21.75 22.06 -23.61
CA THR A 335 21.75 20.75 -24.26
C THR A 335 23.17 20.41 -24.72
N THR A 336 23.51 19.12 -24.72
CA THR A 336 24.76 18.60 -25.25
C THR A 336 24.46 17.35 -26.08
N LYS A 337 24.82 17.37 -27.35
CA LYS A 337 24.67 16.20 -28.23
C LYS A 337 25.65 15.10 -27.80
N LEU A 338 25.14 13.88 -27.66
CA LEU A 338 25.94 12.69 -27.35
C LEU A 338 26.16 11.87 -28.63
N GLU A 339 26.97 10.80 -28.55
CA GLU A 339 27.08 9.85 -29.66
C GLU A 339 25.73 9.16 -29.94
N GLY A 340 25.28 9.18 -31.20
CA GLY A 340 23.97 8.68 -31.61
C GLY A 340 22.89 9.78 -31.70
N GLU A 341 21.63 9.41 -31.48
CA GLU A 341 20.47 10.34 -31.51
C GLU A 341 20.10 10.92 -30.13
N SER A 342 20.89 10.62 -29.10
CA SER A 342 20.60 11.03 -27.72
C SER A 342 21.13 12.44 -27.42
N VAL A 343 20.40 13.18 -26.60
CA VAL A 343 20.78 14.51 -26.13
C VAL A 343 20.82 14.53 -24.60
N LEU A 344 21.92 15.01 -24.03
CA LEU A 344 21.97 15.35 -22.61
C LEU A 344 21.32 16.72 -22.43
N VAL A 345 20.23 16.78 -21.67
CA VAL A 345 19.49 18.01 -21.38
C VAL A 345 19.67 18.34 -19.90
N THR A 346 20.08 19.58 -19.61
CA THR A 346 20.06 20.12 -18.25
C THR A 346 18.81 20.98 -18.07
N LEU A 347 18.00 20.65 -17.08
CA LEU A 347 16.68 21.22 -16.84
C LEU A 347 16.66 22.10 -15.58
N CYS A 348 15.71 23.02 -15.54
CA CYS A 348 15.36 23.75 -14.32
C CYS A 348 13.86 23.96 -14.23
N ILE A 349 13.34 24.06 -13.02
CA ILE A 349 11.92 24.37 -12.81
C ILE A 349 11.73 25.87 -12.98
N GLU A 350 10.97 26.26 -14.01
CA GLU A 350 10.60 27.66 -14.28
C GLU A 350 9.39 28.08 -13.46
N LYS A 351 8.46 27.15 -13.23
CA LYS A 351 7.20 27.42 -12.54
C LYS A 351 6.76 26.20 -11.75
N PHE A 352 6.35 26.43 -10.51
CA PHE A 352 5.64 25.43 -9.72
C PHE A 352 4.62 26.13 -8.81
N ASN A 353 3.34 25.89 -9.07
CA ASN A 353 2.20 26.48 -8.39
C ASN A 353 1.30 25.33 -7.87
N PRO A 354 1.59 24.78 -6.67
CA PRO A 354 0.86 23.64 -6.15
C PRO A 354 -0.58 24.01 -5.77
N ILE A 355 -1.53 23.10 -6.03
CA ILE A 355 -2.93 23.22 -5.62
C ILE A 355 -3.13 22.43 -4.33
N ILE A 356 -3.10 23.13 -3.20
CA ILE A 356 -3.18 22.53 -1.88
C ILE A 356 -4.56 22.75 -1.28
N ASN A 357 -5.21 21.65 -0.89
CA ASN A 357 -6.41 21.73 -0.07
C ASN A 357 -6.04 21.94 1.40
N LEU A 358 -6.04 23.19 1.86
CA LEU A 358 -5.71 23.54 3.25
C LEU A 358 -6.68 22.93 4.28
N ASN A 359 -7.86 22.44 3.87
CA ASN A 359 -8.81 21.83 4.80
C ASN A 359 -8.31 20.49 5.36
N ASP A 360 -7.48 19.77 4.60
CA ASP A 360 -6.92 18.47 4.99
C ASP A 360 -5.71 18.63 5.94
N ILE A 361 -5.29 19.88 6.17
CA ILE A 361 -4.19 20.26 7.05
C ILE A 361 -4.73 20.71 8.40
N VAL A 362 -4.08 20.29 9.48
CA VAL A 362 -4.45 20.71 10.83
C VAL A 362 -4.36 22.22 10.97
N LYS A 363 -5.34 22.84 11.65
CA LYS A 363 -5.53 24.30 11.70
C LYS A 363 -4.25 25.09 12.03
N GLN A 364 -3.44 24.59 12.95
CA GLN A 364 -2.19 25.21 13.40
C GLN A 364 -1.10 25.30 12.31
N ASP A 365 -1.15 24.42 11.29
CA ASP A 365 -0.11 24.34 10.25
C ASP A 365 -0.56 24.97 8.91
N ARG A 366 -1.83 25.37 8.78
CA ARG A 366 -2.40 25.91 7.53
C ARG A 366 -1.71 27.19 7.06
N GLU A 367 -1.50 28.15 7.94
CA GLU A 367 -0.83 29.42 7.59
C GLU A 367 0.61 29.19 7.12
N PHE A 368 1.30 28.25 7.76
CA PHE A 368 2.66 27.89 7.38
C PHE A 368 2.71 27.25 5.98
N VAL A 369 1.80 26.33 5.68
CA VAL A 369 1.76 25.67 4.37
C VAL A 369 1.33 26.64 3.27
N ASP A 370 0.34 27.49 3.53
CA ASP A 370 -0.10 28.54 2.60
C ASP A 370 1.04 29.52 2.28
N LYS A 371 1.84 29.88 3.29
CA LYS A 371 3.02 30.71 3.11
C LYS A 371 4.05 30.04 2.19
N ILE A 372 4.43 28.79 2.46
CA ILE A 372 5.39 28.06 1.61
C ILE A 372 4.86 27.96 0.18
N ALA A 373 3.58 27.62 0.00
CA ALA A 373 2.97 27.48 -1.32
C ALA A 373 3.03 28.76 -2.16
N LYS A 374 3.08 29.94 -1.53
CA LYS A 374 3.15 31.24 -2.19
C LYS A 374 4.57 31.76 -2.35
N GLU A 375 5.41 31.61 -1.33
CA GLU A 375 6.73 32.24 -1.27
C GLU A 375 7.85 31.31 -1.77
N SER A 376 7.78 30.02 -1.44
CA SER A 376 8.81 29.03 -1.76
C SER A 376 8.17 27.70 -2.20
N PRO A 377 7.33 27.69 -3.25
CA PRO A 377 6.53 26.52 -3.62
C PRO A 377 7.37 25.29 -3.95
N ILE A 378 8.60 25.49 -4.44
CA ILE A 378 9.53 24.40 -4.76
C ILE A 378 9.81 23.48 -3.57
N ASN A 379 9.73 23.99 -2.34
CA ASN A 379 9.92 23.19 -1.12
C ASN A 379 8.78 22.20 -0.85
N LEU A 380 7.68 22.30 -1.62
CA LEU A 380 6.56 21.36 -1.61
C LEU A 380 6.67 20.32 -2.73
N LEU A 381 7.62 20.46 -3.66
CA LEU A 381 7.89 19.42 -4.64
C LEU A 381 8.62 18.28 -3.92
N ASP A 382 8.04 17.09 -3.96
CA ASP A 382 8.56 15.93 -3.25
C ASP A 382 9.47 15.08 -4.14
N TYR A 383 9.08 14.86 -5.39
CA TYR A 383 9.90 14.21 -6.40
C TYR A 383 9.39 14.52 -7.81
N ILE A 384 10.24 14.25 -8.81
CA ILE A 384 9.88 14.34 -10.22
C ILE A 384 10.10 12.97 -10.86
N ILE A 385 9.13 12.55 -11.64
CA ILE A 385 9.17 11.33 -12.42
C ILE A 385 9.43 11.71 -13.87
N ILE A 386 10.37 11.02 -14.50
CA ILE A 386 10.86 11.33 -15.84
C ILE A 386 10.51 10.19 -16.80
N ASP A 387 10.09 10.56 -18.00
CA ASP A 387 10.01 9.70 -19.18
C ASP A 387 10.91 10.29 -20.28
N ASP A 388 12.07 9.68 -20.49
CA ASP A 388 13.12 10.16 -21.40
C ASP A 388 12.82 9.99 -22.90
N ASN A 389 11.69 9.37 -23.21
CA ASN A 389 11.22 9.09 -24.56
C ASN A 389 9.69 9.00 -24.56
N TYR A 390 9.06 10.06 -24.08
CA TYR A 390 7.62 10.17 -23.94
C TYR A 390 6.93 10.01 -25.30
N GLN A 391 5.89 9.19 -25.32
CA GLN A 391 5.09 8.92 -26.52
C GLN A 391 3.62 9.06 -26.17
N ALA A 392 3.06 10.23 -26.47
CA ALA A 392 1.68 10.54 -26.14
C ALA A 392 0.71 9.45 -26.66
N PRO A 393 -0.29 9.06 -25.86
CA PRO A 393 -0.61 9.60 -24.53
C PRO A 393 0.08 8.87 -23.36
N ARG A 394 1.04 7.96 -23.64
CA ARG A 394 1.58 7.02 -22.66
C ARG A 394 2.82 7.56 -21.98
N PHE A 395 2.79 7.56 -20.65
CA PHE A 395 3.95 7.89 -19.81
C PHE A 395 4.57 6.63 -19.20
N ILE A 396 5.87 6.43 -19.43
CA ILE A 396 6.68 5.33 -18.94
C ILE A 396 7.80 5.89 -18.09
N ALA A 397 7.68 5.77 -16.77
CA ALA A 397 8.73 6.21 -15.86
C ALA A 397 10.06 5.47 -16.14
N THR A 398 11.12 6.25 -16.37
CA THR A 398 12.50 5.82 -16.57
C THR A 398 13.43 6.25 -15.44
N GLU A 399 13.18 7.42 -14.83
CA GLU A 399 14.00 7.96 -13.74
C GLU A 399 13.15 8.74 -12.73
N ILE A 400 13.62 8.82 -11.48
CA ILE A 400 12.99 9.58 -10.40
C ILE A 400 14.02 10.46 -9.72
N ILE A 401 13.71 11.75 -9.62
CA ILE A 401 14.51 12.76 -8.94
C ILE A 401 13.86 13.07 -7.59
N ASN A 402 14.54 12.76 -6.49
CA ASN A 402 14.02 12.94 -5.13
C ASN A 402 14.62 14.16 -4.40
N ASP A 403 15.67 14.76 -4.95
CA ASP A 403 16.36 15.91 -4.38
C ASP A 403 17.00 16.75 -5.50
N MET A 404 17.57 17.91 -5.15
CA MET A 404 18.34 18.74 -6.09
C MET A 404 17.55 19.08 -7.37
N PHE A 405 16.40 19.75 -7.22
CA PHE A 405 15.55 20.14 -8.36
C PHE A 405 16.11 21.28 -9.24
N SER A 406 17.36 21.67 -8.98
CA SER A 406 18.16 22.57 -9.81
C SER A 406 19.12 21.75 -10.67
N ASP A 407 19.20 22.04 -11.97
CA ASP A 407 20.18 21.42 -12.88
C ASP A 407 20.01 19.90 -13.03
N ILE A 408 18.75 19.46 -13.18
CA ILE A 408 18.41 18.07 -13.42
C ILE A 408 18.96 17.66 -14.79
N LYS A 409 19.77 16.59 -14.84
CA LYS A 409 20.41 16.13 -16.06
C LYS A 409 19.76 14.85 -16.54
N VAL A 410 19.26 14.86 -17.77
CA VAL A 410 18.54 13.72 -18.36
C VAL A 410 19.12 13.43 -19.73
N ILE A 411 19.33 12.15 -20.04
CA ILE A 411 19.65 11.71 -21.40
C ILE A 411 18.34 11.40 -22.11
N VAL A 412 17.99 12.21 -23.10
CA VAL A 412 16.70 12.15 -23.81
C VAL A 412 16.87 11.56 -25.20
N LYS A 413 15.92 10.73 -25.63
CA LYS A 413 15.89 10.09 -26.97
C LYS A 413 14.73 10.58 -27.84
N GLY A 414 13.64 11.02 -27.21
CA GLY A 414 12.40 11.46 -27.84
C GLY A 414 11.90 12.79 -27.28
N ASP A 415 10.59 12.93 -27.19
CA ASP A 415 9.99 13.93 -26.31
C ASP A 415 10.29 13.55 -24.84
N LEU A 416 10.32 14.54 -23.96
CA LEU A 416 10.58 14.35 -22.54
C LEU A 416 9.30 14.65 -21.75
N GLY A 417 8.79 13.64 -21.04
CA GLY A 417 7.67 13.80 -20.12
C GLY A 417 8.17 13.98 -18.70
N LEU A 418 7.60 14.95 -17.97
CA LEU A 418 7.91 15.16 -16.55
C LEU A 418 6.62 15.21 -15.74
N ILE A 419 6.57 14.45 -14.64
CA ILE A 419 5.51 14.54 -13.64
C ILE A 419 6.13 14.98 -12.32
N GLY A 420 5.89 16.23 -11.94
CA GLY A 420 6.19 16.73 -10.61
C GLY A 420 5.11 16.25 -9.63
N VAL A 421 5.54 15.71 -8.49
CA VAL A 421 4.65 15.26 -7.42
C VAL A 421 4.91 16.10 -6.19
N ASP A 422 3.88 16.74 -5.65
CA ASP A 422 4.01 17.49 -4.39
C ASP A 422 3.96 16.59 -3.15
N THR A 423 4.32 17.14 -2.01
CA THR A 423 4.32 16.43 -0.72
C THR A 423 2.94 15.94 -0.27
N PHE A 424 1.86 16.40 -0.91
CA PHE A 424 0.49 15.96 -0.66
C PHE A 424 0.03 14.91 -1.68
N GLY A 425 0.87 14.56 -2.66
CA GLY A 425 0.56 13.58 -3.68
C GLY A 425 -0.23 14.13 -4.86
N ASN A 426 -0.29 15.45 -5.05
CA ASN A 426 -0.83 16.01 -6.29
C ASN A 426 0.21 15.91 -7.40
N GLU A 427 -0.26 15.61 -8.61
CA GLU A 427 0.58 15.40 -9.79
C GLU A 427 0.40 16.56 -10.77
N TYR A 428 1.52 17.03 -11.30
CA TYR A 428 1.61 18.14 -12.23
C TYR A 428 2.49 17.72 -13.40
N ILE A 429 2.01 17.90 -14.62
CA ILE A 429 2.68 17.40 -15.81
C ILE A 429 3.25 18.55 -16.64
N ASP A 430 4.42 18.32 -17.21
CA ASP A 430 4.97 19.12 -18.30
C ASP A 430 5.60 18.21 -19.37
N ILE A 431 5.61 18.67 -20.62
CA ILE A 431 6.13 17.92 -21.77
C ILE A 431 7.05 18.85 -22.57
N LEU A 432 8.30 18.41 -22.76
CA LEU A 432 9.27 19.09 -23.60
C LEU A 432 9.47 18.31 -24.90
N TYR A 433 9.16 18.94 -26.02
CA TYR A 433 9.23 18.28 -27.33
C TYR A 433 10.65 18.24 -27.87
N LYS A 434 10.99 17.15 -28.58
CA LYS A 434 12.32 16.89 -29.14
C LYS A 434 12.87 18.04 -29.98
N GLU A 435 11.99 18.76 -30.68
CA GLU A 435 12.33 19.92 -31.49
C GLU A 435 13.02 21.02 -30.68
N GLY A 436 12.69 21.16 -29.39
CA GLY A 436 13.27 22.15 -28.49
C GLY A 436 14.66 21.81 -27.95
N PHE A 437 15.22 20.63 -28.24
CA PHE A 437 16.54 20.21 -27.75
C PHE A 437 17.70 20.50 -28.73
N ASN A 438 17.38 20.95 -29.95
CA ASN A 438 18.34 21.10 -31.06
C ASN A 438 19.08 22.41 -31.12
#